data_AF-A0A7J6RWX4-F1
#
_entry.id   AF-A0A7J6RWX4-F1
#
_cell.length_a   1.000
_cell.length_b   1.000
_cell.length_c   1.000
_cell.angle_alpha   90.00
_cell.angle_beta   90.00
_cell.angle_gamma   90.00
#
_symmetry.space_group_name_H-M   'P 1'
#
loop_
_entity.id
_entity.type
_entity.pdbx_description
1 polymer ?
#
loop_
_entity_poly.entity_id
_entity_poly.type
_entity_poly.pdbx_seq_one_letter_code
_entity_poly.pdbx_strand_id
1 'polypeptide(L)'
;PGRWAMTYSDFMQSIIPFTFQEVYYEVDPKEHLRALALFDLDGDGFLQFDEFLILSAIVTTKLSTIEEVFRRLSVDEGSKEGELSRKGFIELMTLLVKGSPRGGKWASAGVLPDPRKVSDNRPLGSIIEGSALVARLFPTTEGRLSIETLLTLLREVEEEVLYYEFASHGEVQGQGPTASISAREFAGLLVGLVHPGG
;
A
#
# COMPACT_ATOMS: atom_id res chain seq x y z
N PRO A 1 -24.30 -11.41 -3.50
CA PRO A 1 -23.02 -11.77 -4.14
C PRO A 1 -21.86 -11.48 -3.20
N GLY A 2 -21.12 -12.52 -2.77
CA GLY A 2 -19.98 -12.35 -1.88
C GLY A 2 -18.88 -11.57 -2.59
N ARG A 3 -18.47 -10.42 -2.02
CA ARG A 3 -17.24 -9.74 -2.43
C ARG A 3 -16.08 -10.52 -1.86
N TRP A 4 -15.13 -10.89 -2.72
CA TRP A 4 -13.89 -11.52 -2.30
C TRP A 4 -12.98 -10.43 -1.71
N ALA A 5 -12.73 -10.52 -0.41
CA ALA A 5 -11.88 -9.61 0.31
C ALA A 5 -10.76 -10.40 1.00
N MET A 6 -9.65 -9.73 1.32
CA MET A 6 -8.53 -10.35 2.03
C MET A 6 -8.39 -9.73 3.41
N THR A 7 -7.93 -10.51 4.39
CA THR A 7 -7.57 -9.94 5.68
C THR A 7 -6.29 -9.13 5.53
N TYR A 8 -6.06 -8.22 6.49
CA TYR A 8 -4.81 -7.49 6.55
C TYR A 8 -3.59 -8.42 6.67
N SER A 9 -3.71 -9.50 7.45
CA SER A 9 -2.65 -10.51 7.57
C SER A 9 -2.31 -11.17 6.23
N ASP A 10 -3.33 -11.50 5.44
CA ASP A 10 -3.14 -12.07 4.09
C ASP A 10 -2.46 -11.07 3.15
N PHE A 11 -2.79 -9.78 3.25
CA PHE A 11 -2.14 -8.73 2.47
C PHE A 11 -0.65 -8.65 2.80
N MET A 12 -0.30 -8.58 4.08
CA MET A 12 1.10 -8.45 4.52
C MET A 12 1.94 -9.66 4.14
N GLN A 13 1.42 -10.86 4.34
CA GLN A 13 2.06 -12.10 3.86
C GLN A 13 2.22 -12.11 2.33
N SER A 14 1.35 -11.42 1.59
CA SER A 14 1.50 -11.30 0.14
C SER A 14 2.66 -10.40 -0.28
N ILE A 15 3.07 -9.41 0.53
CA ILE A 15 4.07 -8.40 0.14
C ILE A 15 5.45 -8.62 0.77
N ILE A 16 5.54 -9.28 1.93
CA ILE A 16 6.81 -9.58 2.61
C ILE A 16 7.51 -10.76 1.89
N PRO A 17 8.71 -10.55 1.31
CA PRO A 17 9.43 -11.61 0.60
C PRO A 17 10.13 -12.61 1.56
N PHE A 18 10.37 -13.83 1.07
CA PHE A 18 11.22 -14.89 1.66
C PHE A 18 11.08 -15.12 3.17
N THR A 19 9.87 -15.38 3.59
CA THR A 19 9.57 -15.78 4.95
C THR A 19 9.88 -17.25 5.19
N PHE A 20 11.03 -17.52 5.82
CA PHE A 20 11.48 -18.86 6.18
C PHE A 20 10.89 -19.37 7.51
N GLN A 21 9.81 -18.76 8.01
CA GLN A 21 9.15 -19.19 9.24
C GLN A 21 7.99 -20.15 8.94
N GLU A 22 7.96 -21.29 9.64
CA GLU A 22 6.86 -22.27 9.55
C GLU A 22 5.56 -21.76 10.21
N VAL A 23 5.67 -20.78 11.11
CA VAL A 23 4.57 -20.21 11.89
C VAL A 23 4.81 -18.70 12.07
N TYR A 24 3.81 -17.89 11.76
CA TYR A 24 3.79 -16.47 12.11
C TYR A 24 3.04 -16.25 13.41
N TYR A 25 3.44 -15.22 14.16
CA TYR A 25 2.62 -14.73 15.25
C TYR A 25 1.42 -13.97 14.68
N GLU A 26 0.23 -14.25 15.20
CA GLU A 26 -0.93 -13.40 14.94
C GLU A 26 -0.67 -12.03 15.56
N VAL A 27 -0.53 -11.01 14.73
CA VAL A 27 -0.42 -9.62 15.19
C VAL A 27 -1.82 -9.16 15.61
N ASP A 28 -2.00 -8.77 16.87
CA ASP A 28 -3.28 -8.21 17.33
C ASP A 28 -3.60 -6.94 16.52
N PRO A 29 -4.71 -6.92 15.75
CA PRO A 29 -5.16 -5.76 14.99
C PRO A 29 -5.26 -4.46 15.82
N LYS A 30 -5.46 -4.55 17.13
CA LYS A 30 -5.75 -3.38 17.98
C LYS A 30 -4.53 -2.53 18.31
N GLU A 31 -3.31 -3.06 18.21
CA GLU A 31 -2.13 -2.33 18.68
C GLU A 31 -1.61 -1.33 17.64
N HIS A 32 -1.72 -1.61 16.33
CA HIS A 32 -1.04 -0.80 15.29
C HIS A 32 -1.74 -0.78 13.91
N LEU A 33 -3.08 -0.72 13.87
CA LEU A 33 -3.83 -0.56 12.61
C LEU A 33 -4.12 0.91 12.21
N ARG A 34 -3.47 1.92 12.81
CA ARG A 34 -3.91 3.32 12.59
C ARG A 34 -3.70 3.79 11.15
N ALA A 35 -2.56 3.48 10.53
CA ALA A 35 -2.36 3.82 9.13
C ALA A 35 -3.07 2.84 8.15
N LEU A 36 -3.56 1.71 8.64
CA LEU A 36 -4.26 0.70 7.82
C LEU A 36 -5.77 0.85 7.86
N ALA A 37 -6.32 1.48 8.89
CA ALA A 37 -7.61 2.16 8.84
C ALA A 37 -7.62 3.33 7.82
N LEU A 38 -6.49 3.67 7.20
CA LEU A 38 -6.43 4.54 6.03
C LEU A 38 -6.73 3.79 4.72
N PHE A 39 -6.70 2.45 4.73
CA PHE A 39 -6.96 1.58 3.57
C PHE A 39 -8.15 0.63 3.75
N ASP A 40 -8.47 0.21 4.98
CA ASP A 40 -9.78 -0.34 5.38
C ASP A 40 -10.76 0.82 5.53
N LEU A 41 -11.19 1.33 4.37
CA LEU A 41 -11.84 2.62 4.28
C LEU A 41 -13.36 2.56 4.51
N ASP A 42 -13.96 1.38 4.36
CA ASP A 42 -15.34 1.12 4.79
C ASP A 42 -15.43 0.55 6.22
N GLY A 43 -14.28 0.27 6.85
CA GLY A 43 -14.18 -0.15 8.24
C GLY A 43 -14.72 -1.55 8.47
N ASP A 44 -14.79 -2.37 7.40
CA ASP A 44 -15.28 -3.74 7.46
C ASP A 44 -14.20 -4.74 7.90
N GLY A 45 -12.94 -4.28 8.03
CA GLY A 45 -11.80 -5.07 8.46
C GLY A 45 -11.16 -5.88 7.33
N PHE A 46 -11.59 -5.68 6.08
CA PHE A 46 -11.10 -6.39 4.92
C PHE A 46 -10.60 -5.44 3.84
N LEU A 47 -9.64 -5.91 3.05
CA LEU A 47 -9.17 -5.19 1.87
C LEU A 47 -9.82 -5.75 0.62
N GLN A 48 -10.47 -4.86 -0.13
CA GLN A 48 -11.02 -5.14 -1.45
C GLN A 48 -9.92 -5.09 -2.52
N PHE A 49 -10.23 -5.57 -3.73
CA PHE A 49 -9.23 -5.73 -4.79
C PHE A 49 -8.61 -4.40 -5.26
N ASP A 50 -9.40 -3.33 -5.29
CA ASP A 50 -8.96 -1.99 -5.61
C ASP A 50 -8.03 -1.41 -4.54
N GLU A 51 -8.38 -1.60 -3.26
CA GLU A 51 -7.53 -1.23 -2.12
C GLU A 51 -6.20 -1.99 -2.14
N PHE A 52 -6.25 -3.30 -2.41
CA PHE A 52 -5.06 -4.14 -2.58
C PHE A 52 -4.11 -3.60 -3.67
N LEU A 53 -4.63 -3.21 -4.83
CA LEU A 53 -3.82 -2.71 -5.94
C LEU A 53 -3.13 -1.39 -5.58
N ILE A 54 -3.88 -0.47 -4.99
CA ILE A 54 -3.40 0.85 -4.56
C ILE A 54 -2.32 0.70 -3.49
N LEU A 55 -2.60 -0.10 -2.45
CA LEU A 55 -1.68 -0.31 -1.34
C LEU A 55 -0.41 -1.04 -1.79
N SER A 56 -0.54 -2.07 -2.63
CA SER A 56 0.62 -2.76 -3.22
C SER A 56 1.52 -1.79 -4.00
N ALA A 57 0.94 -0.89 -4.79
CA ALA A 57 1.72 0.08 -5.56
C ALA A 57 2.43 1.10 -4.66
N ILE A 58 1.76 1.56 -3.61
CA ILE A 58 2.33 2.47 -2.61
C ILE A 58 3.52 1.81 -1.90
N VAL A 59 3.33 0.62 -1.33
CA VAL A 59 4.35 -0.05 -0.51
C VAL A 59 5.55 -0.51 -1.33
N THR A 60 5.35 -0.89 -2.59
CA THR A 60 6.43 -1.39 -3.45
C THR A 60 7.17 -0.30 -4.23
N THR A 61 6.67 0.94 -4.23
CA THR A 61 7.32 2.05 -4.93
C THR A 61 8.13 2.92 -3.97
N LYS A 62 9.37 3.24 -4.34
CA LYS A 62 10.22 4.13 -3.54
C LYS A 62 9.58 5.50 -3.37
N LEU A 63 9.64 6.05 -2.16
CA LEU A 63 9.11 7.38 -1.85
C LEU A 63 9.63 8.47 -2.80
N SER A 64 10.92 8.43 -3.13
CA SER A 64 11.54 9.37 -4.08
C SER A 64 10.95 9.30 -5.49
N THR A 65 10.59 8.09 -5.95
CA THR A 65 9.92 7.89 -7.24
C THR A 65 8.51 8.46 -7.22
N ILE A 66 7.77 8.26 -6.13
CA ILE A 66 6.43 8.85 -5.97
C ILE A 66 6.52 10.37 -5.99
N GLU A 67 7.47 10.94 -5.26
CA GLU A 67 7.71 12.37 -5.18
C GLU A 67 8.05 12.99 -6.55
N GLU A 68 8.93 12.34 -7.32
CA GLU A 68 9.31 12.77 -8.68
C GLU A 68 8.09 12.79 -9.61
N VAL A 69 7.31 11.71 -9.64
CA VAL A 69 6.12 11.61 -10.50
C VAL A 69 5.06 12.63 -10.07
N PHE A 70 4.86 12.83 -8.77
CA PHE A 70 3.95 13.84 -8.24
C PHE A 70 4.34 15.24 -8.72
N ARG A 71 5.61 15.63 -8.56
CA ARG A 71 6.10 16.96 -8.97
C ARG A 71 5.92 17.17 -10.47
N ARG A 72 6.23 16.15 -11.28
CA ARG A 72 6.04 16.21 -12.74
C ARG A 72 4.57 16.47 -13.09
N LEU A 73 3.65 15.68 -12.54
CA LEU A 73 2.21 15.84 -12.80
C LEU A 73 1.67 17.19 -12.29
N SER A 74 2.18 17.69 -11.17
CA SER A 74 1.80 18.99 -10.61
C SER A 74 2.12 20.14 -11.56
N VAL A 75 3.30 20.07 -12.20
CA VAL A 75 3.71 21.02 -13.25
C VAL A 75 2.85 20.87 -14.50
N ASP A 76 2.57 19.64 -14.93
CA ASP A 76 1.75 19.35 -16.12
C ASP A 76 0.31 19.88 -15.98
N GLU A 77 -0.25 19.88 -14.77
CA GLU A 77 -1.58 20.47 -14.48
C GLU A 77 -1.57 22.01 -14.38
N GLY A 78 -0.40 22.65 -14.52
CA GLY A 78 -0.25 24.10 -14.35
C GLY A 78 -0.49 24.56 -12.91
N SER A 79 -0.38 23.64 -11.94
CA SER A 79 -0.45 23.99 -10.52
C SER A 79 0.82 24.74 -10.10
N LYS A 80 0.71 25.56 -9.06
CA LYS A 80 1.90 25.94 -8.29
C LYS A 80 2.51 24.63 -7.78
N GLU A 81 3.80 24.43 -8.05
CA GLU A 81 4.54 23.21 -7.73
C GLU A 81 4.17 22.67 -6.35
N GLY A 82 3.71 21.42 -6.29
CA GLY A 82 3.45 20.72 -5.02
C GLY A 82 2.00 20.46 -4.70
N GLU A 83 1.07 20.65 -5.64
CA GLU A 83 -0.33 20.21 -5.50
C GLU A 83 -0.82 19.44 -6.73
N LEU A 84 -1.71 18.46 -6.51
CA LEU A 84 -2.43 17.72 -7.55
C LEU A 84 -3.94 17.87 -7.37
N SER A 85 -4.65 17.99 -8.50
CA SER A 85 -6.09 17.79 -8.55
C SER A 85 -6.45 16.33 -8.29
N ARG A 86 -7.75 16.06 -8.07
CA ARG A 86 -8.26 14.69 -8.01
C ARG A 86 -7.87 13.86 -9.24
N LYS A 87 -7.93 14.47 -10.43
CA LYS A 87 -7.56 13.82 -11.70
C LYS A 87 -6.07 13.51 -11.72
N GLY A 88 -5.23 14.47 -11.32
CA GLY A 88 -3.78 14.30 -11.24
C GLY A 88 -3.37 13.20 -10.27
N PHE A 89 -4.07 13.06 -9.14
CA PHE A 89 -3.84 11.95 -8.21
C PHE A 89 -4.25 10.59 -8.80
N ILE A 90 -5.38 10.51 -9.50
CA ILE A 90 -5.77 9.27 -10.21
C ILE A 90 -4.71 8.87 -11.25
N GLU A 91 -4.15 9.85 -11.96
CA GLU A 91 -3.09 9.64 -12.92
C GLU A 91 -1.78 9.19 -12.26
N LEU A 92 -1.38 9.83 -11.15
CA LEU A 92 -0.26 9.41 -10.31
C LEU A 92 -0.39 7.94 -9.93
N MET A 93 -1.50 7.57 -9.30
CA MET A 93 -1.75 6.20 -8.86
C MET A 93 -1.78 5.21 -10.03
N THR A 94 -2.34 5.61 -11.18
CA THR A 94 -2.34 4.80 -12.40
C THR A 94 -0.91 4.51 -12.87
N LEU A 95 -0.03 5.51 -12.84
CA LEU A 95 1.38 5.36 -13.21
C LEU A 95 2.14 4.48 -12.21
N LEU A 96 1.92 4.67 -10.91
CA LEU A 96 2.55 3.86 -9.85
C LEU A 96 2.13 2.39 -9.96
N VAL A 97 0.83 2.12 -10.10
CA VAL A 97 0.33 0.75 -10.26
C VAL A 97 0.94 0.10 -11.51
N LYS A 98 0.95 0.79 -12.66
CA LYS A 98 1.56 0.28 -13.90
C LYS A 98 3.08 0.08 -13.79
N GLY A 99 3.78 0.91 -13.02
CA GLY A 99 5.23 0.84 -12.81
C GLY A 99 5.65 -0.20 -11.78
N SER A 100 4.74 -0.62 -10.89
CA SER A 100 5.02 -1.64 -9.87
C SER A 100 5.41 -2.98 -10.49
N PRO A 101 6.23 -3.81 -9.83
CA PRO A 101 6.61 -5.14 -10.35
C PRO A 101 5.41 -6.02 -10.72
N ARG A 102 4.29 -5.84 -10.00
CA ARG A 102 3.04 -6.56 -10.25
C ARG A 102 2.28 -5.97 -11.44
N GLY A 103 2.16 -4.65 -11.57
CA GLY A 103 1.44 -4.02 -12.67
C GLY A 103 2.21 -3.94 -13.99
N GLY A 104 3.56 -3.87 -13.97
CA GLY A 104 4.39 -3.85 -15.17
C GLY A 104 4.27 -5.13 -16.00
N LYS A 105 4.04 -6.27 -15.34
CA LYS A 105 3.72 -7.56 -15.99
C LYS A 105 2.40 -7.52 -16.77
N TRP A 106 1.51 -6.59 -16.43
CA TRP A 106 0.15 -6.49 -16.99
C TRP A 106 -0.12 -5.17 -17.74
N ALA A 107 0.82 -4.23 -17.72
CA ALA A 107 0.70 -2.90 -18.33
C ALA A 107 0.48 -2.95 -19.85
N SER A 108 0.98 -3.99 -20.53
CA SER A 108 0.82 -4.22 -21.97
C SER A 108 -0.58 -4.70 -22.36
N ALA A 109 -1.38 -5.21 -21.42
CA ALA A 109 -2.71 -5.75 -21.69
C ALA A 109 -3.83 -4.70 -21.64
N GLY A 110 -3.55 -3.48 -21.14
CA GLY A 110 -4.56 -2.42 -20.95
C GLY A 110 -5.62 -2.72 -19.88
N VAL A 111 -5.59 -3.92 -19.31
CA VAL A 111 -6.46 -4.45 -18.27
C VAL A 111 -5.55 -5.08 -17.23
N LEU A 112 -5.77 -4.84 -15.94
CA LEU A 112 -5.16 -5.65 -14.89
C LEU A 112 -5.93 -6.96 -14.84
N PRO A 113 -5.37 -8.09 -15.32
CA PRO A 113 -6.04 -9.35 -15.14
C PRO A 113 -5.99 -9.65 -13.66
N ASP A 114 -7.17 -9.64 -13.06
CA ASP A 114 -7.41 -10.34 -11.83
C ASP A 114 -6.89 -11.79 -12.02
N PRO A 115 -5.89 -12.25 -11.24
CA PRO A 115 -5.41 -13.64 -11.33
C PRO A 115 -6.53 -14.67 -11.12
N ARG A 116 -7.70 -14.24 -10.62
CA ARG A 116 -8.93 -15.03 -10.44
C ARG A 116 -9.77 -15.16 -11.72
N LYS A 117 -9.36 -14.57 -12.86
CA LYS A 117 -10.13 -14.49 -14.13
C LYS A 117 -11.52 -13.82 -13.98
N VAL A 118 -11.75 -13.09 -12.89
CA VAL A 118 -12.92 -12.23 -12.72
C VAL A 118 -12.56 -10.92 -13.41
N SER A 119 -12.80 -10.84 -14.72
CA SER A 119 -12.38 -9.69 -15.52
C SER A 119 -13.16 -8.44 -15.08
N ASP A 120 -12.61 -7.68 -14.14
CA ASP A 120 -13.00 -6.29 -13.96
C ASP A 120 -12.48 -5.51 -15.18
N ASN A 121 -13.33 -5.37 -16.20
CA ASN A 121 -13.01 -4.67 -17.44
C ASN A 121 -13.02 -3.15 -17.26
N ARG A 122 -13.17 -2.64 -16.03
CA ARG A 122 -13.10 -1.21 -15.76
C ARG A 122 -11.69 -0.69 -16.04
N PRO A 123 -11.54 0.50 -16.65
CA PRO A 123 -10.25 1.16 -16.73
C PRO A 123 -9.64 1.35 -15.33
N LEU A 124 -8.33 1.16 -15.20
CA LEU A 124 -7.62 1.32 -13.92
C LEU A 124 -7.90 2.69 -13.25
N GLY A 125 -8.01 3.75 -14.05
CA GLY A 125 -8.39 5.08 -13.54
C GLY A 125 -9.76 5.08 -12.86
N SER A 126 -10.75 4.36 -13.39
CA SER A 126 -12.09 4.23 -12.78
C SER A 126 -12.10 3.37 -11.52
N ILE A 127 -11.21 2.38 -11.44
CA ILE A 127 -11.00 1.57 -10.22
C ILE A 127 -10.43 2.48 -9.12
N ILE A 128 -9.39 3.24 -9.43
CA ILE A 128 -8.76 4.18 -8.49
C ILE A 128 -9.75 5.28 -8.08
N GLU A 129 -10.46 5.87 -9.04
CA GLU A 129 -11.43 6.95 -8.79
C GLU A 129 -12.55 6.56 -7.83
N GLY A 130 -13.00 5.29 -7.91
CA GLY A 130 -14.01 4.72 -7.04
C GLY A 130 -13.50 4.25 -5.68
N SER A 131 -12.18 4.26 -5.46
CA SER A 131 -11.59 3.87 -4.17
C SER A 131 -11.94 4.88 -3.09
N ALA A 132 -12.12 4.39 -1.88
CA ALA A 132 -12.41 5.26 -0.75
C ALA A 132 -11.18 6.10 -0.32
N LEU A 133 -9.95 5.76 -0.77
CA LEU A 133 -8.77 6.60 -0.60
C LEU A 133 -8.93 7.92 -1.36
N VAL A 134 -9.43 7.86 -2.59
CA VAL A 134 -9.75 9.05 -3.37
C VAL A 134 -10.85 9.87 -2.69
N ALA A 135 -11.89 9.23 -2.18
CA ALA A 135 -12.95 9.93 -1.44
C ALA A 135 -12.43 10.62 -0.17
N ARG A 136 -11.46 10.01 0.53
CA ARG A 136 -10.83 10.55 1.74
C ARG A 136 -9.90 11.72 1.45
N LEU A 137 -9.06 11.60 0.42
CA LEU A 137 -8.10 12.66 0.04
C LEU A 137 -8.77 13.83 -0.69
N PHE A 138 -9.89 13.56 -1.37
CA PHE A 138 -10.65 14.56 -2.15
C PHE A 138 -12.14 14.53 -1.75
N PRO A 139 -12.49 15.04 -0.55
CA PRO A 139 -13.88 15.09 -0.11
C PRO A 139 -14.75 16.04 -0.97
N THR A 140 -14.11 16.96 -1.69
CA THR A 140 -14.74 17.86 -2.65
C THR A 140 -14.11 17.69 -4.02
N THR A 141 -14.85 18.01 -5.09
CA THR A 141 -14.37 17.91 -6.48
C THR A 141 -13.27 18.90 -6.81
N GLU A 142 -13.25 20.04 -6.11
CA GLU A 142 -12.24 21.10 -6.25
C GLU A 142 -11.05 20.91 -5.30
N GLY A 143 -11.05 19.85 -4.50
CA GLY A 143 -9.98 19.55 -3.56
C GLY A 143 -8.64 19.38 -4.27
N ARG A 144 -7.57 19.85 -3.61
CA ARG A 144 -6.19 19.65 -4.03
C ARG A 144 -5.42 18.91 -2.96
N LEU A 145 -4.58 17.99 -3.38
CA LEU A 145 -3.69 17.23 -2.51
C LEU A 145 -2.31 17.87 -2.59
N SER A 146 -1.74 18.28 -1.46
CA SER A 146 -0.35 18.73 -1.40
C SER A 146 0.61 17.55 -1.34
N ILE A 147 1.84 17.78 -1.81
CA ILE A 147 2.91 16.78 -1.72
C ILE A 147 3.22 16.43 -0.26
N GLU A 148 3.16 17.40 0.65
CA GLU A 148 3.40 17.20 2.08
C GLU A 148 2.37 16.25 2.68
N THR A 149 1.08 16.47 2.39
CA THR A 149 0.01 15.58 2.84
C THR A 149 0.18 14.17 2.31
N LEU A 150 0.55 14.01 1.04
CA LEU A 150 0.83 12.70 0.46
C LEU A 150 2.04 12.03 1.15
N LEU A 151 3.15 12.74 1.33
CA LEU A 151 4.35 12.19 1.95
C LEU A 151 4.13 11.78 3.40
N THR A 152 3.36 12.56 4.17
CA THR A 152 2.96 12.17 5.53
C THR A 152 2.17 10.88 5.52
N LEU A 153 1.15 10.78 4.65
CA LEU A 153 0.37 9.54 4.50
C LEU A 153 1.29 8.36 4.17
N LEU A 154 2.18 8.49 3.20
CA LEU A 154 3.06 7.42 2.75
C LEU A 154 4.03 6.95 3.85
N ARG A 155 4.54 7.88 4.67
CA ARG A 155 5.39 7.54 5.82
C ARG A 155 4.62 6.78 6.89
N GLU A 156 3.38 7.19 7.17
CA GLU A 156 2.51 6.44 8.08
C GLU A 156 2.28 5.00 7.58
N VAL A 157 2.09 4.80 6.27
CA VAL A 157 1.98 3.45 5.68
C VAL A 157 3.27 2.65 5.86
N GLU A 158 4.41 3.25 5.55
CA GLU A 158 5.72 2.60 5.65
C GLU A 158 6.02 2.17 7.09
N GLU A 159 5.73 3.03 8.07
CA GLU A 159 5.90 2.74 9.49
C GLU A 159 5.03 1.56 9.96
N GLU A 160 3.75 1.49 9.55
CA GLU A 160 2.88 0.36 9.94
C GLU A 160 3.29 -0.95 9.27
N VAL A 161 3.71 -0.89 7.99
CA VAL A 161 4.19 -2.08 7.27
C VAL A 161 5.42 -2.66 7.97
N LEU A 162 6.38 -1.79 8.32
CA LEU A 162 7.59 -2.18 9.05
C LEU A 162 7.27 -2.71 10.44
N TYR A 163 6.35 -2.06 11.16
CA TYR A 163 5.95 -2.52 12.49
C TYR A 163 5.29 -3.90 12.43
N TYR A 164 4.38 -4.12 11.47
CA TYR A 164 3.74 -5.42 11.33
C TYR A 164 4.75 -6.51 10.95
N GLU A 165 5.69 -6.21 10.06
CA GLU A 165 6.78 -7.14 9.75
C GLU A 165 7.57 -7.48 11.02
N PHE A 166 7.94 -6.48 11.81
CA PHE A 166 8.60 -6.67 13.11
C PHE A 166 7.75 -7.53 14.07
N ALA A 167 6.47 -7.23 14.22
CA ALA A 167 5.57 -7.88 15.17
C ALA A 167 5.18 -9.31 14.77
N SER A 168 5.17 -9.61 13.47
CA SER A 168 4.86 -10.95 12.95
C SER A 168 6.03 -11.94 13.09
N HIS A 169 7.26 -11.45 13.31
CA HIS A 169 8.48 -12.26 13.36
C HIS A 169 8.89 -12.71 14.77
N GLY A 170 8.26 -12.21 15.83
CA GLY A 170 8.62 -12.54 17.21
C GLY A 170 7.58 -12.17 18.25
N GLU A 171 7.78 -12.66 19.47
CA GLU A 171 6.96 -12.26 20.62
C GLU A 171 7.33 -10.84 21.04
N VAL A 172 6.49 -9.86 20.66
CA VAL A 172 6.70 -8.46 20.97
C VAL A 172 6.61 -8.22 22.47
N GLN A 173 7.68 -7.67 23.05
CA GLN A 173 7.73 -7.20 24.43
C GLN A 173 7.62 -5.68 24.46
N GLY A 174 6.74 -5.14 25.31
CA GLY A 174 6.49 -3.71 25.44
C GLY A 174 5.42 -3.20 24.47
N GLN A 175 5.24 -1.88 24.37
CA GLN A 175 4.24 -1.26 23.51
C GLN A 175 4.80 -0.03 22.78
N GLY A 176 4.29 0.22 21.57
CA GLY A 176 4.63 1.39 20.77
C GLY A 176 6.14 1.53 20.53
N PRO A 177 6.73 2.73 20.69
CA PRO A 177 8.16 2.97 20.41
C PRO A 177 9.14 2.18 21.29
N THR A 178 8.66 1.53 22.35
CA THR A 178 9.47 0.70 23.26
C THR A 178 9.35 -0.79 22.98
N ALA A 179 8.58 -1.16 21.96
CA ALA A 179 8.42 -2.54 21.52
C ALA A 179 9.77 -3.16 21.11
N SER A 180 10.00 -4.40 21.53
CA SER A 180 11.22 -5.14 21.25
C SER A 180 10.93 -6.62 20.98
N ILE A 181 11.76 -7.24 20.14
CA ILE A 181 11.81 -8.70 19.94
C ILE A 181 13.19 -9.19 20.36
N SER A 182 13.35 -10.50 20.58
CA SER A 182 14.65 -11.05 20.94
C SER A 182 15.67 -10.92 19.79
N ALA A 183 16.97 -10.91 20.12
CA ALA A 183 18.04 -10.87 19.12
C ALA A 183 17.97 -12.04 18.11
N ARG A 184 17.45 -13.20 18.55
CA ARG A 184 17.25 -14.37 17.68
C ARG A 184 16.15 -14.12 16.65
N GLU A 185 15.02 -13.56 17.08
CA GLU A 185 13.89 -13.24 16.19
C GLU A 185 14.26 -12.13 15.21
N PHE A 186 14.97 -11.11 15.67
CA PHE A 186 15.50 -10.05 14.82
C PHE A 186 16.46 -10.59 13.76
N ALA A 187 17.36 -11.50 14.13
CA ALA A 187 18.24 -12.16 13.16
C ALA A 187 17.45 -12.99 12.13
N GLY A 188 16.34 -13.61 12.53
CA GLY A 188 15.43 -14.31 11.61
C GLY A 188 14.77 -13.38 10.60
N LEU A 189 14.28 -12.22 11.04
CA LEU A 189 13.73 -11.17 10.16
C LEU A 189 14.76 -10.69 9.13
N LEU A 190 16.00 -10.42 9.56
CA LEU A 190 17.06 -10.00 8.65
C LEU A 190 17.40 -11.05 7.60
N VAL A 191 17.41 -12.33 7.96
CA VAL A 191 17.65 -13.44 7.02
C VAL A 191 16.50 -13.55 6.02
N GLY A 192 15.25 -13.29 6.44
CA GLY A 192 14.09 -13.25 5.54
C GLY A 192 14.17 -12.15 4.48
N LEU A 193 14.91 -11.07 4.73
CA LEU A 193 15.13 -10.01 3.75
C LEU A 193 16.24 -10.32 2.73
N VAL A 194 17.03 -11.38 2.94
CA VAL A 194 18.11 -11.79 2.04
C VAL A 194 17.57 -12.75 0.99
N HIS A 195 17.69 -12.38 -0.29
CA HIS A 195 17.30 -13.25 -1.40
C HIS A 195 18.11 -14.57 -1.36
N PRO A 196 17.48 -15.76 -1.43
CA PRO A 196 18.21 -17.01 -1.50
C PRO A 196 19.02 -17.05 -2.79
N GLY A 197 20.35 -17.03 -2.67
CA GLY A 197 21.30 -17.05 -3.80
C GLY A 197 22.29 -15.87 -3.88
N GLY A 198 22.33 -14.99 -2.88
CA GLY A 198 23.42 -14.03 -2.69
C GLY A 198 24.69 -14.64 -2.10
#